data_AF-A0A939JDB5-F1
#
_entry.id   AF-A0A939JDB5-F1
#
_cell.length_a   1.000
_cell.length_b   1.000
_cell.length_c   1.000
_cell.angle_alpha   90.00
_cell.angle_beta   90.00
_cell.angle_gamma   90.00
#
_symmetry.space_group_name_H-M   'P 1'
#
loop_
_entity.id
_entity.type
_entity.pdbx_description
1 polymer ?
#
loop_
_entity_poly.entity_id
_entity_poly.type
_entity_poly.pdbx_seq_one_letter_code
_entity_poly.pdbx_strand_id
1 'polypeptide(L)'
;MDSSKLFYFHARHRLLLHHTTGIEWATELLGDFVLNSAGRTVLVRDIAAEHCKEDLSGRVPTLHDWLRAADTTLAPLVPSPDQLLPDASDSVRAFVLRPYLRTGLRSALLLTTSTFGVFLAEQLLGLAAAEELARQLQPLLTVADILSNFTFTEPWQYRPDPKELAWLRQHLNSNESNPN
;
A
#
# COMPACT_ATOMS: atom_id res chain seq x y z
N MET A 1 -1.04 -6.27 6.97
CA MET A 1 -0.30 -5.17 6.33
C MET A 1 0.81 -5.72 5.42
N ASP A 2 1.76 -6.47 5.96
CA ASP A 2 2.86 -7.06 5.16
C ASP A 2 2.45 -8.17 4.18
N SER A 3 1.26 -8.75 4.34
CA SER A 3 0.68 -9.67 3.36
C SER A 3 0.54 -9.04 1.96
N SER A 4 0.57 -7.71 1.84
CA SER A 4 0.69 -7.00 0.56
C SER A 4 1.92 -7.42 -0.27
N LYS A 5 2.98 -7.97 0.36
CA LYS A 5 4.14 -8.56 -0.31
C LYS A 5 3.78 -9.76 -1.21
N LEU A 6 2.67 -10.45 -0.92
CA LEU A 6 2.17 -11.54 -1.77
C LEU A 6 1.72 -11.04 -3.15
N PHE A 7 1.36 -9.75 -3.25
CA PHE A 7 0.95 -9.12 -4.50
C PHE A 7 2.10 -8.37 -5.18
N TYR A 8 3.06 -7.85 -4.41
CA TYR A 8 4.24 -7.17 -4.94
C TYR A 8 5.43 -7.25 -3.96
N PHE A 9 6.39 -8.13 -4.19
CA PHE A 9 7.46 -8.36 -3.20
C PHE A 9 8.36 -7.14 -2.94
N HIS A 10 8.54 -6.26 -3.92
CA HIS A 10 9.38 -5.06 -3.80
C HIS A 10 8.82 -4.08 -2.76
N ALA A 11 9.69 -3.26 -2.16
CA ALA A 11 9.38 -2.29 -1.10
C ALA A 11 8.22 -1.31 -1.40
N ARG A 12 7.77 -1.20 -2.67
CA ARG A 12 6.65 -0.33 -3.05
C ARG A 12 5.30 -0.89 -2.58
N HIS A 13 5.22 -2.16 -2.18
CA HIS A 13 4.00 -2.71 -1.55
C HIS A 13 3.54 -1.91 -0.33
N ARG A 14 4.46 -1.17 0.32
CA ARG A 14 4.13 -0.32 1.44
C ARG A 14 3.10 0.76 1.06
N LEU A 15 3.03 1.16 -0.21
CA LEU A 15 1.95 2.01 -0.71
C LEU A 15 0.55 1.39 -0.53
N LEU A 16 0.45 0.06 -0.47
CA LEU A 16 -0.83 -0.64 -0.42
C LEU A 16 -1.50 -0.59 0.96
N LEU A 17 -0.71 -0.64 2.05
CA LEU A 17 -1.26 -0.71 3.41
C LEU A 17 -0.51 0.11 4.47
N HIS A 18 0.70 0.64 4.22
CA HIS A 18 1.47 1.37 5.22
C HIS A 18 1.12 2.86 5.23
N HIS A 19 -0.15 3.14 5.52
CA HIS A 19 -0.71 4.47 5.68
C HIS A 19 -1.99 4.41 6.53
N THR A 20 -2.52 5.56 6.92
CA THR A 20 -3.71 5.65 7.80
C THR A 20 -4.93 4.85 7.30
N THR A 21 -5.21 4.81 5.98
CA THR A 21 -6.29 3.94 5.44
C THR A 21 -6.02 2.44 5.64
N GLY A 22 -4.76 1.99 5.54
CA GLY A 22 -4.42 0.59 5.79
C GLY A 22 -4.50 0.21 7.27
N ILE A 23 -4.23 1.16 8.17
CA ILE A 23 -4.47 1.01 9.62
C ILE A 23 -5.97 0.86 9.90
N GLU A 24 -6.82 1.66 9.24
CA GLU A 24 -8.27 1.51 9.35
C GLU A 24 -8.71 0.12 8.87
N TRP A 25 -8.30 -0.32 7.68
CA TRP A 25 -8.66 -1.65 7.17
C TRP A 25 -8.15 -2.79 8.05
N ALA A 26 -6.97 -2.65 8.67
CA ALA A 26 -6.50 -3.61 9.66
C ALA A 26 -7.42 -3.65 10.90
N THR A 27 -7.91 -2.49 11.34
CA THR A 27 -8.85 -2.38 12.47
C THR A 27 -10.23 -2.93 12.12
N GLU A 28 -10.74 -2.66 10.91
CA GLU A 28 -12.00 -3.25 10.42
C GLU A 28 -11.93 -4.78 10.35
N LEU A 29 -10.79 -5.33 9.91
CA LEU A 29 -10.61 -6.77 9.75
C LEU A 29 -10.39 -7.50 11.09
N LEU A 30 -9.63 -6.91 12.01
CA LEU A 30 -9.19 -7.58 13.24
C LEU A 30 -9.99 -7.15 14.48
N GLY A 31 -10.80 -6.09 14.38
CA GLY A 31 -11.48 -5.44 15.49
C GLY A 31 -10.66 -4.31 16.14
N ASP A 32 -11.26 -3.62 17.10
CA ASP A 32 -10.65 -2.44 17.74
C ASP A 32 -9.44 -2.77 18.62
N PHE A 33 -9.44 -3.96 19.23
CA PHE A 33 -8.42 -4.40 20.16
C PHE A 33 -8.22 -5.91 20.15
N VAL A 34 -7.05 -6.35 20.60
CA VAL A 34 -6.71 -7.75 20.83
C VAL A 34 -6.23 -7.95 22.26
N LEU A 35 -6.38 -9.17 22.77
CA LEU A 35 -5.75 -9.59 24.02
C LEU A 35 -4.39 -10.20 23.70
N ASN A 36 -3.31 -9.62 24.24
CA ASN A 36 -1.99 -10.20 24.05
C ASN A 36 -1.76 -11.41 24.98
N SER A 37 -0.63 -12.10 24.81
CA SER A 37 -0.27 -13.28 25.61
C SER A 37 -0.08 -13.00 27.12
N ALA A 38 0.06 -11.73 27.51
CA ALA A 38 0.13 -11.31 28.90
C ALA A 38 -1.24 -10.91 29.49
N GLY A 39 -2.34 -11.18 28.77
CA GLY A 39 -3.69 -10.83 29.21
C GLY A 39 -3.98 -9.33 29.18
N ARG A 40 -3.24 -8.55 28.39
CA ARG A 40 -3.43 -7.10 28.26
C ARG A 40 -4.19 -6.77 26.99
N THR A 41 -5.17 -5.89 27.10
CA THR A 41 -5.89 -5.31 25.95
C THR A 41 -4.98 -4.31 25.23
N VAL A 42 -4.80 -4.51 23.93
CA VAL A 42 -3.97 -3.64 23.07
C VAL A 42 -4.79 -3.24 21.85
N LEU A 43 -4.75 -1.95 21.48
CA LEU A 43 -5.47 -1.43 20.32
C LEU A 43 -4.82 -1.92 19.02
N VAL A 44 -5.62 -2.45 18.09
CA VAL A 44 -5.14 -2.88 16.76
C VAL A 44 -4.57 -1.69 16.00
N ARG A 45 -5.23 -0.54 16.09
CA ARG A 45 -4.76 0.72 15.51
C ARG A 45 -3.31 1.05 15.93
N ASP A 46 -3.00 0.89 17.22
CA ASP A 46 -1.68 1.25 17.75
C ASP A 46 -0.61 0.24 17.29
N ILE A 47 -0.95 -1.06 17.23
CA ILE A 47 -0.07 -2.09 16.65
C ILE A 47 0.24 -1.77 15.17
N ALA A 48 -0.78 -1.45 14.38
CA ALA A 48 -0.64 -1.12 12.97
C ALA A 48 0.12 0.20 12.74
N ALA A 49 -0.05 1.18 13.64
CA ALA A 49 0.70 2.43 13.62
C ALA A 49 2.18 2.22 13.94
N GLU A 50 2.51 1.41 14.95
CA GLU A 50 3.90 1.05 15.25
C GLU A 50 4.55 0.28 14.10
N HIS A 51 3.84 -0.67 13.47
CA HIS A 51 4.30 -1.35 12.25
C HIS A 51 4.67 -0.35 11.15
N CYS A 52 3.84 0.67 10.92
CA CYS A 52 4.16 1.73 9.96
C CYS A 52 5.42 2.50 10.36
N LYS A 53 5.58 2.87 11.63
CA LYS A 53 6.75 3.60 12.11
C LYS A 53 8.04 2.82 11.96
N GLU A 54 8.04 1.53 12.31
CA GLU A 54 9.18 0.63 12.17
C GLU A 54 9.63 0.57 10.71
N ASP A 55 8.68 0.42 9.79
CA ASP A 55 8.98 0.35 8.37
C ASP A 55 9.32 1.72 7.76
N LEU A 56 8.73 2.82 8.24
CA LEU A 56 8.76 4.12 7.56
C LEU A 56 9.59 5.21 8.26
N SER A 57 10.61 4.78 9.02
CA SER A 57 11.52 5.65 9.75
C SER A 57 10.79 6.60 10.70
N GLY A 58 9.90 6.05 11.53
CA GLY A 58 9.17 6.75 12.59
C GLY A 58 7.92 7.48 12.12
N ARG A 59 7.48 7.32 10.86
CA ARG A 59 6.32 8.02 10.30
C ARG A 59 5.11 7.13 10.14
N VAL A 60 3.93 7.74 10.23
CA VAL A 60 2.64 7.16 9.85
C VAL A 60 2.01 8.07 8.80
N PRO A 61 2.28 7.86 7.51
CA PRO A 61 1.76 8.73 6.45
C PRO A 61 0.26 8.52 6.21
N THR A 62 -0.37 9.52 5.65
CA THR A 62 -1.69 9.35 5.02
C THR A 62 -1.54 8.75 3.62
N LEU A 63 -2.62 8.21 3.07
CA LEU A 63 -2.64 7.77 1.68
C LEU A 63 -2.40 8.95 0.71
N HIS A 64 -2.85 10.15 1.07
CA HIS A 64 -2.58 11.36 0.30
C HIS A 64 -1.08 11.68 0.25
N ASP A 65 -0.36 11.56 1.37
CA ASP A 65 1.10 11.84 1.41
C ASP A 65 1.89 10.93 0.46
N TRP A 66 1.46 9.67 0.33
CA TRP A 66 2.02 8.71 -0.60
C TRP A 66 1.77 9.08 -2.07
N LEU A 67 0.57 9.56 -2.38
CA LEU A 67 0.08 9.65 -3.76
C LEU A 67 0.17 11.04 -4.37
N ARG A 68 0.21 12.11 -3.58
CA ARG A 68 0.15 13.51 -4.07
C ARG A 68 1.13 13.83 -5.20
N ALA A 69 2.32 13.23 -5.16
CA ALA A 69 3.38 13.46 -6.15
C ALA A 69 3.43 12.37 -7.25
N ALA A 70 2.68 11.27 -7.08
CA ALA A 70 2.59 10.17 -8.02
C ALA A 70 1.26 10.14 -8.79
N ASP A 71 0.27 10.95 -8.40
CA ASP A 71 -1.09 10.92 -8.97
C ASP A 71 -1.06 11.16 -10.48
N THR A 72 -0.27 12.11 -10.97
CA THR A 72 -0.14 12.36 -12.42
C THR A 72 0.36 11.14 -13.20
N THR A 73 1.18 10.29 -12.58
CA THR A 73 1.73 9.08 -13.20
C THR A 73 0.79 7.88 -13.04
N LEU A 74 0.12 7.75 -11.90
CA LEU A 74 -0.67 6.57 -11.55
C LEU A 74 -2.16 6.70 -11.89
N ALA A 75 -2.73 7.90 -11.83
CA ALA A 75 -4.14 8.14 -12.15
C ALA A 75 -4.54 7.66 -13.56
N PRO A 76 -3.71 7.81 -14.61
CA PRO A 76 -4.03 7.28 -15.94
C PRO A 76 -4.13 5.75 -15.99
N LEU A 77 -3.51 5.05 -15.03
CA LEU A 77 -3.45 3.59 -15.00
C LEU A 77 -4.65 2.95 -14.30
N VAL A 78 -5.50 3.74 -13.63
CA VAL A 78 -6.68 3.23 -12.91
C VAL A 78 -7.95 3.77 -13.54
N PRO A 79 -9.13 3.13 -13.36
CA PRO A 79 -10.38 3.64 -13.93
C PRO A 79 -10.74 5.06 -13.48
N SER A 80 -11.56 5.75 -14.26
CA SER A 80 -12.13 7.04 -13.86
C SER A 80 -13.29 6.83 -12.88
N PRO A 81 -13.41 7.61 -11.79
CA PRO A 81 -14.53 7.50 -10.84
C PRO A 81 -15.91 7.59 -11.51
N ASP A 82 -16.06 8.45 -12.51
CA ASP A 82 -17.35 8.70 -13.20
C ASP A 82 -17.85 7.49 -14.00
N GLN A 83 -16.95 6.60 -14.38
CA GLN A 83 -17.23 5.41 -15.19
C GLN A 83 -17.18 4.13 -14.34
N LEU A 84 -16.98 4.27 -13.03
CA LEU A 84 -16.71 3.16 -12.14
C LEU A 84 -18.02 2.60 -11.59
N LEU A 85 -18.23 1.31 -11.85
CA LEU A 85 -19.20 0.48 -11.14
C LEU A 85 -20.65 1.03 -11.19
N PRO A 86 -21.25 1.18 -12.39
CA PRO A 86 -22.62 1.67 -12.51
C PRO A 86 -23.65 0.71 -11.91
N ASP A 87 -23.36 -0.59 -11.95
CA ASP A 87 -24.27 -1.67 -11.52
C ASP A 87 -23.80 -2.36 -10.23
N ALA A 88 -22.85 -1.77 -9.49
CA ALA A 88 -22.40 -2.34 -8.23
C ALA A 88 -23.37 -2.09 -7.09
N SER A 89 -23.42 -3.04 -6.17
CA SER A 89 -24.04 -2.87 -4.86
C SER A 89 -23.43 -1.69 -4.11
N ASP A 90 -24.23 -1.05 -3.26
CA ASP A 90 -23.80 0.13 -2.49
C ASP A 90 -22.57 -0.17 -1.62
N SER A 91 -22.45 -1.39 -1.09
CA SER A 91 -21.30 -1.82 -0.29
C SER A 91 -20.02 -1.90 -1.11
N VAL A 92 -20.06 -2.52 -2.30
CA VAL A 92 -18.92 -2.58 -3.22
C VAL A 92 -18.56 -1.19 -3.72
N ARG A 93 -19.54 -0.39 -4.12
CA ARG A 93 -19.32 0.99 -4.58
C ARG A 93 -18.70 1.86 -3.47
N ALA A 94 -19.21 1.76 -2.24
CA ALA A 94 -18.65 2.47 -1.10
C ALA A 94 -17.22 2.04 -0.79
N PHE A 95 -16.92 0.73 -0.78
CA PHE A 95 -15.57 0.22 -0.60
C PHE A 95 -14.61 0.76 -1.66
N VAL A 96 -15.01 0.68 -2.93
CA VAL A 96 -14.14 1.05 -4.04
C VAL A 96 -13.84 2.55 -4.08
N LEU A 97 -14.85 3.38 -3.86
CA LEU A 97 -14.69 4.84 -3.92
C LEU A 97 -14.06 5.44 -2.66
N ARG A 98 -14.06 4.74 -1.53
CA ARG A 98 -13.58 5.27 -0.24
C ARG A 98 -12.16 5.87 -0.30
N PRO A 99 -11.14 5.23 -0.90
CA PRO A 99 -9.80 5.83 -0.99
C PRO A 99 -9.78 7.14 -1.79
N TYR A 100 -10.52 7.19 -2.90
CA TYR A 100 -10.66 8.38 -3.73
C TYR A 100 -11.37 9.51 -2.98
N LEU A 101 -12.52 9.23 -2.36
CA LEU A 101 -13.33 10.24 -1.65
C LEU A 101 -12.58 10.88 -0.47
N ARG A 102 -11.63 10.17 0.14
CA ARG A 102 -10.84 10.67 1.27
C ARG A 102 -9.58 11.43 0.87
N THR A 103 -9.06 11.18 -0.33
CA THR A 103 -7.80 11.79 -0.79
C THR A 103 -8.01 12.85 -1.86
N GLY A 104 -9.11 12.78 -2.61
CA GLY A 104 -9.32 13.53 -3.85
C GLY A 104 -8.44 13.09 -5.01
N LEU A 105 -7.59 12.06 -4.83
CA LEU A 105 -6.61 11.61 -5.82
C LEU A 105 -7.10 10.37 -6.53
N ARG A 106 -7.16 10.41 -7.87
CA ARG A 106 -7.65 9.29 -8.66
C ARG A 106 -6.76 8.07 -8.50
N SER A 107 -5.44 8.25 -8.36
CA SER A 107 -4.51 7.14 -8.14
C SER A 107 -4.84 6.32 -6.89
N ALA A 108 -5.58 6.85 -5.91
CA ALA A 108 -5.98 6.12 -4.71
C ALA A 108 -6.88 4.91 -5.03
N LEU A 109 -7.58 4.93 -6.17
CA LEU A 109 -8.37 3.81 -6.65
C LEU A 109 -7.53 2.54 -6.91
N LEU A 110 -6.21 2.65 -7.10
CA LEU A 110 -5.36 1.46 -7.29
C LEU A 110 -5.52 0.42 -6.18
N LEU A 111 -5.83 0.87 -4.96
CA LEU A 111 -6.01 0.00 -3.80
C LEU A 111 -7.24 -0.89 -3.92
N THR A 112 -8.26 -0.45 -4.64
CA THR A 112 -9.58 -1.09 -4.70
C THR A 112 -9.97 -1.53 -6.11
N THR A 113 -9.29 -1.06 -7.14
CA THR A 113 -9.56 -1.39 -8.55
C THR A 113 -8.48 -2.28 -9.19
N SER A 114 -7.79 -3.09 -8.39
CA SER A 114 -6.73 -4.02 -8.83
C SER A 114 -6.97 -5.42 -8.27
N THR A 115 -6.13 -6.39 -8.63
CA THR A 115 -6.13 -7.73 -8.01
C THR A 115 -6.03 -7.67 -6.49
N PHE A 116 -5.30 -6.70 -5.95
CA PHE A 116 -5.24 -6.47 -4.51
C PHE A 116 -6.55 -5.93 -3.94
N GLY A 117 -7.24 -5.07 -4.68
CA GLY A 117 -8.56 -4.57 -4.31
C GLY A 117 -9.63 -5.66 -4.24
N VAL A 118 -9.61 -6.61 -5.18
CA VAL A 118 -10.48 -7.80 -5.14
C VAL A 118 -10.20 -8.65 -3.90
N PHE A 119 -8.93 -8.88 -3.57
CA PHE A 119 -8.55 -9.57 -2.33
C PHE A 119 -9.01 -8.81 -1.09
N LEU A 120 -8.83 -7.49 -1.03
CA LEU A 120 -9.32 -6.69 0.10
C LEU A 120 -10.85 -6.74 0.23
N ALA A 121 -11.57 -6.72 -0.89
CA ALA A 121 -13.03 -6.88 -0.89
C ALA A 121 -13.44 -8.24 -0.32
N GLU A 122 -12.72 -9.32 -0.66
CA GLU A 122 -12.97 -10.65 -0.08
C GLU A 122 -12.80 -10.63 1.45
N GLN A 123 -11.71 -10.01 1.93
CA GLN A 123 -11.41 -9.96 3.37
C GLN A 123 -12.41 -9.11 4.17
N LEU A 124 -12.86 -7.98 3.61
CA LEU A 124 -13.68 -7.00 4.33
C LEU A 124 -15.18 -7.15 4.08
N LEU A 125 -15.58 -7.59 2.89
CA LEU A 125 -16.98 -7.68 2.45
C LEU A 125 -17.44 -9.10 2.11
N GLY A 126 -16.51 -10.05 1.97
CA GLY A 126 -16.77 -11.45 1.66
C GLY A 126 -16.68 -11.80 0.16
N LEU A 127 -16.75 -13.11 -0.11
CA LEU A 127 -16.52 -13.67 -1.45
C LEU A 127 -17.44 -13.10 -2.54
N ALA A 128 -18.74 -12.96 -2.25
CA ALA A 128 -19.70 -12.46 -3.23
C ALA A 128 -19.38 -11.04 -3.71
N ALA A 129 -18.93 -10.17 -2.80
CA ALA A 129 -18.51 -8.81 -3.14
C ALA A 129 -17.21 -8.80 -3.96
N ALA A 130 -16.27 -9.71 -3.65
CA ALA A 130 -15.04 -9.88 -4.43
C ALA A 130 -15.33 -10.35 -5.86
N GLU A 131 -16.21 -11.33 -6.03
CA GLU A 131 -16.64 -11.82 -7.35
C GLU A 131 -17.40 -10.75 -8.14
N GLU A 132 -18.27 -9.98 -7.47
CA GLU A 132 -18.95 -8.83 -8.06
C GLU A 132 -17.96 -7.80 -8.58
N LEU A 133 -17.00 -7.39 -7.75
CA LEU A 133 -15.98 -6.43 -8.10
C LEU A 133 -15.09 -6.92 -9.25
N ALA A 134 -14.64 -8.18 -9.19
CA ALA A 134 -13.79 -8.78 -10.20
C ALA A 134 -14.46 -8.83 -11.59
N ARG A 135 -15.78 -9.09 -11.65
CA ARG A 135 -16.53 -9.07 -12.92
C ARG A 135 -16.60 -7.69 -13.54
N GLN A 136 -16.72 -6.64 -12.73
CA GLN A 136 -16.87 -5.27 -13.23
C GLN A 136 -15.54 -4.61 -13.60
N LEU A 137 -14.41 -5.08 -13.06
CA LEU A 137 -13.08 -4.53 -13.31
C LEU A 137 -12.34 -5.20 -14.49
N GLN A 138 -13.04 -5.78 -15.46
CA GLN A 138 -12.37 -6.46 -16.59
C GLN A 138 -11.90 -5.47 -17.67
N PRO A 139 -10.65 -5.55 -18.16
CA PRO A 139 -9.59 -6.48 -17.71
C PRO A 139 -9.00 -6.09 -16.36
N LEU A 140 -8.85 -7.07 -15.47
CA LEU A 140 -8.38 -6.83 -14.10
C LEU A 140 -6.88 -6.51 -14.08
N LEU A 141 -6.54 -5.31 -13.62
CA LEU A 141 -5.16 -4.87 -13.48
C LEU A 141 -4.48 -5.49 -12.26
N THR A 142 -3.23 -5.90 -12.42
CA THR A 142 -2.42 -6.32 -11.27
C THR A 142 -1.80 -5.10 -10.60
N VAL A 143 -1.53 -5.20 -9.30
CA VAL A 143 -0.73 -4.15 -8.64
C VAL A 143 0.69 -4.07 -9.18
N ALA A 144 1.24 -5.15 -9.76
CA ALA A 144 2.56 -5.13 -10.36
C ALA A 144 2.61 -4.19 -11.56
N ASP A 145 1.58 -4.20 -12.41
CA ASP A 145 1.46 -3.31 -13.56
C ASP A 145 1.45 -1.84 -13.12
N ILE A 146 0.69 -1.53 -12.06
CA ILE A 146 0.56 -0.16 -11.55
C ILE A 146 1.83 0.27 -10.79
N LEU A 147 2.29 -0.52 -9.82
CA LEU A 147 3.41 -0.17 -8.95
C LEU A 147 4.77 -0.15 -9.67
N SER A 148 4.88 -0.78 -10.84
CA SER A 148 6.07 -0.63 -11.70
C SER A 148 6.33 0.83 -12.10
N ASN A 149 5.28 1.65 -12.17
CA ASN A 149 5.32 3.07 -12.51
C ASN A 149 5.46 4.00 -11.28
N PHE A 150 5.40 3.44 -10.06
CA PHE A 150 5.51 4.22 -8.84
C PHE A 150 6.97 4.49 -8.46
N THR A 151 7.27 5.73 -8.08
CA THR A 151 8.58 6.13 -7.55
C THR A 151 8.39 6.76 -6.18
N PHE A 152 9.27 6.40 -5.24
CA PHE A 152 9.28 7.05 -3.93
C PHE A 152 9.73 8.51 -4.07
N THR A 153 8.88 9.43 -3.65
CA THR A 153 9.13 10.87 -3.70
C THR A 153 9.63 11.44 -2.37
N GLU A 154 9.45 10.70 -1.28
CA GLU A 154 9.97 11.02 0.05
C GLU A 154 10.92 9.90 0.49
N PRO A 155 11.86 10.17 1.42
CA PRO A 155 12.79 9.17 1.93
C PRO A 155 12.06 8.26 2.93
N TRP A 156 11.00 7.57 2.50
CA TRP A 156 10.11 6.74 3.32
C TRP A 156 10.84 5.64 4.09
N GLN A 157 12.07 5.30 3.70
CA GLN A 157 12.88 4.27 4.33
C GLN A 157 14.28 4.80 4.55
N TYR A 158 14.94 4.26 5.56
CA TYR A 158 16.38 4.43 5.69
C TYR A 158 17.07 3.96 4.41
N ARG A 159 17.96 4.81 3.91
CA ARG A 159 18.90 4.47 2.84
C ARG A 159 20.29 4.88 3.31
N PRO A 160 21.31 4.03 3.15
CA PRO A 160 22.69 4.43 3.44
C PRO A 160 23.05 5.69 2.65
N ASP A 161 23.90 6.54 3.22
CA ASP A 161 24.33 7.77 2.55
C ASP A 161 25.05 7.39 1.23
N PRO A 162 24.60 7.91 0.07
CA PRO A 162 25.28 7.68 -1.21
C PRO A 162 26.77 7.99 -1.19
N LYS A 163 27.20 9.00 -0.41
CA LYS A 163 28.62 9.35 -0.25
C LYS A 163 29.40 8.27 0.50
N GLU A 164 28.82 7.73 1.57
CA GLU A 164 29.41 6.61 2.32
C GLU A 164 29.51 5.36 1.44
N LEU A 165 28.47 5.07 0.64
CA LEU A 165 28.50 3.95 -0.31
C LEU A 165 29.56 4.13 -1.40
N ALA A 166 29.75 5.35 -1.90
CA ALA A 166 30.79 5.66 -2.88
C ALA A 166 32.19 5.52 -2.27
N TRP A 167 32.39 6.01 -1.03
CA TRP A 167 33.63 5.86 -0.28
C TRP A 167 33.97 4.37 -0.05
N LEU A 168 33.00 3.55 0.38
CA LEU A 168 33.16 2.10 0.58
C LEU A 168 33.64 1.40 -0.70
N ARG A 169 33.01 1.70 -1.85
CA ARG A 169 33.38 1.10 -3.15
C ARG A 169 34.81 1.42 -3.54
N GLN A 170 35.27 2.65 -3.30
CA GLN A 170 36.65 3.05 -3.60
C GLN A 170 37.66 2.30 -2.72
N HIS A 171 37.36 2.13 -1.43
CA HIS A 171 38.26 1.48 -0.48
C HIS A 171 38.35 -0.05 -0.62
N LEU A 172 37.25 -0.70 -1.06
CA LEU A 172 37.28 -2.13 -1.37
C LEU A 172 38.10 -2.41 -2.64
N ASN A 173 37.96 -1.59 -3.68
CA ASN A 173 38.70 -1.77 -4.94
C ASN A 173 40.22 -1.51 -4.79
N SER A 174 40.63 -0.65 -3.85
CA SER A 174 42.05 -0.41 -3.54
C SER A 174 42.72 -1.56 -2.77
N ASN A 175 41.94 -2.39 -2.07
CA ASN A 175 42.47 -3.53 -1.32
C ASN A 175 42.59 -4.81 -2.17
N GLU A 176 41.80 -4.96 -3.23
CA GLU A 176 41.93 -6.10 -4.16
C GLU A 176 43.09 -5.94 -5.17
N SER A 177 43.56 -4.71 -5.40
CA SER A 177 44.66 -4.41 -6.32
C SER A 177 46.05 -4.58 -5.68
N ASN A 178 46.12 -5.07 -4.45
CA ASN A 178 47.36 -5.42 -3.78
C ASN A 178 47.30 -6.86 -3.21
N PRO A 179 47.25 -7.90 -4.07
CA PRO A 179 47.46 -9.26 -3.60
C PRO A 179 48.94 -9.43 -3.27
N ASN A 180 49.23 -9.70 -1.99
CA ASN A 180 50.54 -10.24 -1.57
C ASN A 180 50.89 -11.51 -2.37
#